data_AF-A0A644Z272-F1
#
_entry.id   AF-A0A644Z272-F1
#
_cell.length_a   1.000
_cell.length_b   1.000
_cell.length_c   1.000
_cell.angle_alpha   90.00
_cell.angle_beta   90.00
_cell.angle_gamma   90.00
#
_symmetry.space_group_name_H-M   'P 1'
#
loop_
_entity.id
_entity.type
_entity.pdbx_description
1 polymer ?
#
loop_
_entity_poly.entity_id
_entity_poly.type
_entity_poly.pdbx_seq_one_letter_code
_entity_poly.pdbx_strand_id
1 'polypeptide(L)' 'MYDYSKEYEKEPLGQGFELAFPCENPNDVDKSFKEIVGMGAASIQSPKNMPWNQRTALFADPDGNIHEIFAELQ' A
#
# COMPACT_ATOMS: atom_id res chain seq x y z
N MET A 1 2.22 -6.54 -34.51
CA MET A 1 1.39 -6.49 -33.29
C MET A 1 1.88 -7.65 -32.44
N TYR A 2 2.44 -7.39 -31.27
CA TYR A 2 2.94 -8.46 -30.41
C TYR A 2 1.78 -8.94 -29.55
N ASP A 3 1.48 -10.23 -29.60
CA ASP A 3 0.49 -10.84 -28.72
C ASP A 3 1.05 -10.91 -27.30
N TYR A 4 0.23 -10.53 -26.31
CA TYR A 4 0.58 -10.68 -24.90
C TYR A 4 0.64 -12.16 -24.53
N SER A 5 1.41 -12.49 -23.50
CA SER A 5 1.42 -13.83 -22.92
C SER A 5 0.03 -14.21 -22.44
N LYS A 6 -0.41 -15.46 -22.68
CA LYS A 6 -1.66 -16.01 -22.13
C LYS A 6 -1.70 -15.99 -20.60
N GLU A 7 -0.56 -15.79 -19.94
CA GLU A 7 -0.49 -15.60 -18.49
C GLU A 7 -1.31 -14.39 -18.01
N TYR A 8 -1.53 -13.36 -18.84
CA TYR A 8 -2.38 -12.20 -18.52
C TYR A 8 -3.88 -12.52 -18.49
N GLU A 9 -4.30 -13.68 -19.00
CA GLU A 9 -5.70 -14.11 -18.99
C GLU A 9 -6.10 -14.80 -17.68
N LYS A 10 -5.14 -15.09 -16.80
CA LYS A 10 -5.40 -15.76 -15.52
C LYS A 10 -5.90 -14.73 -14.51
N GLU A 11 -7.02 -15.04 -13.85
CA GLU A 11 -7.50 -14.23 -12.74
C GLU A 11 -6.49 -14.28 -11.58
N PRO A 12 -6.05 -13.12 -11.05
CA PRO A 12 -5.17 -13.09 -9.88
C PRO A 12 -5.93 -13.54 -8.63
N LEU A 13 -5.32 -14.42 -7.84
CA LEU A 13 -5.89 -14.90 -6.58
C LEU A 13 -5.16 -14.25 -5.39
N GLY A 14 -5.85 -13.35 -4.69
CA GLY A 14 -5.30 -12.66 -3.52
C GLY A 14 -4.18 -11.66 -3.85
N GLN A 15 -3.45 -11.24 -2.82
CA GLN A 15 -2.32 -10.32 -2.96
C GLN A 15 -1.07 -11.07 -3.44
N GLY A 16 -0.56 -10.74 -4.62
CA GLY A 16 0.64 -11.38 -5.19
C GLY A 16 1.96 -10.74 -4.73
N PHE A 17 1.98 -9.42 -4.57
CA PHE A 17 3.13 -8.63 -4.12
C PHE A 17 2.63 -7.35 -3.46
N GLU A 18 3.40 -6.73 -2.57
CA GLU A 18 3.08 -5.44 -1.98
C GLU A 18 4.17 -4.44 -2.35
N LEU A 19 3.78 -3.20 -2.64
CA LEU A 19 4.74 -2.09 -2.77
C LEU A 19 4.76 -1.31 -1.46
N ALA A 20 5.95 -1.10 -0.92
CA ALA A 20 6.17 -0.32 0.29
C ALA A 20 6.88 1.00 -0.07
N PHE A 21 6.25 2.12 0.30
CA PHE A 21 6.74 3.47 0.04
C PHE A 21 7.24 4.11 1.34
N PRO A 22 8.53 4.50 1.43
CA PRO A 22 9.05 5.15 2.61
C PRO A 22 8.54 6.60 2.70
N CYS A 23 8.17 7.03 3.90
CA CYS A 23 7.89 8.41 4.26
C CYS A 23 9.07 8.99 5.05
N GLU A 24 9.18 10.33 5.08
CA GLU A 24 10.31 10.99 5.77
C GLU A 24 10.25 10.81 7.29
N ASN A 25 9.05 10.77 7.88
CA ASN A 25 8.85 10.60 9.32
C ASN A 25 7.49 9.95 9.64
N PRO A 26 7.26 9.51 10.90
CA PRO A 26 6.00 8.87 11.30
C PRO A 26 4.75 9.71 11.07
N ASN A 27 4.80 11.04 11.21
CA ASN A 27 3.61 11.87 11.00
C ASN A 27 3.22 11.95 9.52
N ASP A 28 4.19 11.82 8.62
CA ASP A 28 3.93 11.77 7.18
C ASP A 28 3.21 10.50 6.76
N VAL A 29 3.37 9.40 7.50
CA VAL A 29 2.58 8.17 7.28
C VAL A 29 1.10 8.47 7.54
N ASP A 30 0.77 9.09 8.67
CA ASP A 30 -0.61 9.45 9.01
C ASP A 30 -1.22 10.45 8.03
N LYS A 31 -0.45 11.47 7.62
CA LYS A 31 -0.88 12.47 6.65
C LYS A 31 -1.12 11.87 5.26
N SER A 32 -0.16 11.10 4.76
CA SER A 32 -0.24 10.47 3.43
C SER A 32 -1.39 9.47 3.39
N PHE A 33 -1.56 8.65 4.44
CA PHE A 33 -2.68 7.73 4.53
C PHE A 33 -4.03 8.43 4.38
N LYS A 34 -4.21 9.54 5.12
CA LYS A 34 -5.46 10.31 5.07
C LYS A 34 -5.72 10.91 3.69
N GLU A 35 -4.68 11.43 3.04
CA GLU A 35 -4.77 11.98 1.69
C GLU A 35 -5.14 10.91 0.67
N ILE A 36 -4.42 9.78 0.68
CA ILE A 36 -4.62 8.65 -0.23
C ILE A 36 -6.04 8.08 -0.12
N VAL A 37 -6.51 7.83 1.11
CA VAL A 37 -7.89 7.36 1.34
C VAL A 37 -8.91 8.44 0.94
N GLY A 38 -8.62 9.71 1.20
CA GLY A 38 -9.46 10.85 0.77
C GLY A 38 -9.59 10.98 -0.75
N MET A 39 -8.61 10.46 -1.51
CA MET A 39 -8.63 10.39 -2.97
C MET A 39 -9.33 9.15 -3.52
N GLY A 40 -9.84 8.26 -2.66
CA GLY A 40 -10.64 7.10 -3.07
C GLY A 40 -9.94 5.74 -2.96
N ALA A 41 -8.71 5.69 -2.45
CA ALA A 41 -8.09 4.42 -2.10
C ALA A 41 -8.83 3.73 -0.94
N ALA A 42 -8.88 2.40 -0.95
CA ALA A 42 -9.51 1.66 0.12
C ALA A 42 -8.60 1.58 1.35
N SER A 43 -9.11 1.94 2.52
CA SER A 43 -8.40 1.79 3.79
C SER A 43 -8.33 0.31 4.19
N ILE A 44 -7.13 -0.27 4.23
CA ILE A 44 -6.91 -1.66 4.66
C ILE A 44 -6.48 -1.72 6.13
N GLN A 45 -5.49 -0.91 6.51
CA GLN A 45 -5.02 -0.78 7.90
C GLN A 45 -4.65 0.68 8.18
N SER A 46 -5.36 1.30 9.12
CA SER A 46 -4.99 2.63 9.62
C SER A 46 -3.57 2.63 10.20
N PRO A 47 -2.87 3.79 10.15
CA PRO A 47 -1.52 3.93 10.66
C PRO A 47 -1.33 3.33 12.07
N LYS A 48 -0.35 2.44 12.22
CA LYS A 48 -0.03 1.72 13.46
C LYS A 48 1.48 1.67 13.71
N ASN A 49 1.89 1.72 14.99
CA ASN A 49 3.26 1.46 15.38
C ASN A 49 3.48 -0.07 15.46
N MET A 50 4.46 -0.54 14.73
CA MET A 50 4.79 -1.95 14.57
C MET A 50 5.94 -2.36 15.52
N PRO A 51 6.02 -3.64 15.92
CA PRO A 51 7.01 -4.08 16.91
C PRO A 51 8.47 -4.01 16.43
N TRP A 52 8.70 -3.82 15.13
CA TRP A 52 10.01 -3.61 14.51
C TRP A 52 10.37 -2.13 14.34
N ASN A 53 9.81 -1.25 15.18
CA ASN A 53 10.16 0.17 15.25
C ASN A 53 9.77 1.03 14.03
N GLN A 54 8.62 0.73 13.41
CA GLN A 54 8.08 1.52 12.29
C GLN A 54 6.64 1.97 12.53
N ARG A 55 6.31 3.14 11.98
CA ARG A 55 4.92 3.58 11.75
C ARG A 55 4.52 3.10 10.37
N THR A 56 3.46 2.31 10.26
CA THR A 56 3.02 1.67 9.01
C THR A 56 1.53 1.88 8.79
N ALA A 57 1.10 2.12 7.54
CA ALA A 57 -0.30 2.07 7.13
C ALA A 57 -0.46 1.30 5.80
N LEU A 58 -1.61 0.64 5.62
CA LEU A 58 -1.90 -0.16 4.42
C LEU A 58 -3.16 0.36 3.72
N PHE A 59 -3.10 0.51 2.41
CA PHE A 59 -4.24 0.91 1.56
C PHE A 59 -4.29 0.04 0.31
N ALA A 60 -5.45 -0.04 -0.35
CA ALA A 60 -5.56 -0.68 -1.66
C ALA A 60 -5.91 0.32 -2.75
N ASP A 61 -5.30 0.16 -3.92
CA ASP A 61 -5.62 0.91 -5.13
C ASP A 61 -6.96 0.46 -5.74
N PRO A 62 -7.47 1.13 -6.81
CA PRO A 62 -8.74 0.76 -7.43
C PRO A 62 -8.79 -0.66 -8.02
N ASP A 63 -7.64 -1.25 -8.34
CA ASP A 63 -7.54 -2.62 -8.83
C ASP A 63 -7.49 -3.65 -7.69
N GLY A 64 -7.46 -3.18 -6.44
CA GLY A 64 -7.46 -4.00 -5.24
C GLY A 64 -6.07 -4.41 -4.76
N ASN A 65 -4.98 -3.89 -5.36
CA ASN A 65 -3.64 -4.21 -4.90
C ASN A 65 -3.34 -3.43 -3.61
N ILE A 66 -2.88 -4.15 -2.58
CA ILE A 66 -2.45 -3.59 -1.31
C ILE A 66 -1.06 -2.95 -1.45
N HIS A 67 -0.91 -1.78 -0.84
CA HIS A 67 0.31 -0.99 -0.75
C HIS A 67 0.56 -0.56 0.70
N GLU A 68 1.82 -0.46 1.06
CA GLU A 68 2.30 0.01 2.36
C GLU A 68 2.91 1.41 2.24
N ILE A 69 2.65 2.27 3.22
CA ILE A 69 3.49 3.45 3.51
C ILE A 69 4.06 3.33 4.92
N PHE A 70 5.34 3.62 5.07
CA PHE A 70 6.03 3.41 6.35
C PHE A 70 7.12 4.44 6.66
N ALA A 71 7.44 4.61 7.94
CA ALA A 71 8.59 5.39 8.41
C ALA A 71 9.14 4.80 9.72
N GLU A 72 10.45 4.94 9.95
CA GLU A 72 11.10 4.56 11.21
C GLU A 72 10.60 5.43 12.38
N LEU A 73 10.35 4.81 13.54
CA LEU A 73 10.08 5.51 14.79
C LEU A 73 11.43 5.94 15.39
N GLN A 74 11.69 7.25 15.47
CA GLN A 74 12.91 7.78 16.08
C GLN A 74 12.94 7.59 17.59
#